data_AF-A0A924BB67-F1
#
_entry.id   AF-A0A924BB67-F1
#
_cell.length_a   1.000
_cell.length_b   1.000
_cell.length_c   1.000
_cell.angle_alpha   90.00
_cell.angle_beta   90.00
_cell.angle_gamma   90.00
#
_symmetry.space_group_name_H-M   'P 1'
#
loop_
_entity.id
_entity.type
_entity.pdbx_description
1 polymer ?
#
loop_
_entity_poly.entity_id
_entity_poly.type
_entity_poly.pdbx_seq_one_letter_code
_entity_poly.pdbx_strand_id
1 'polypeptide(L)' 'MMPGSIGGLELAEVARERCPWLRVILTSGCSDSDLPAKLSQGKADTFVLKPYSLADLSRAFATI' A
#
# COMPACT_ATOMS: atom_id res chain seq x y z
N MET A 1 9.60 6.86 6.91
CA MET A 1 10.78 6.90 6.02
C MET A 1 11.37 5.49 5.95
N MET A 2 11.35 4.86 4.78
CA MET A 2 12.16 3.66 4.53
C MET A 2 13.62 4.08 4.32
N PRO A 3 14.63 3.29 4.74
CA PRO A 3 16.01 3.53 4.34
C PRO A 3 16.15 3.30 2.83
N GLY A 4 16.59 4.32 2.10
CA GLY A 4 16.59 4.33 0.62
C GLY A 4 15.66 5.42 0.09
N SER A 5 16.07 6.08 -0.99
CA SER A 5 15.40 7.27 -1.55
C SER A 5 14.02 6.99 -2.18
N ILE A 6 13.56 5.74 -2.20
CA ILE A 6 12.31 5.33 -2.84
C ILE A 6 11.13 5.33 -1.85
N GLY A 7 10.03 5.98 -2.25
CA GLY A 7 8.79 5.98 -1.49
C GLY A 7 8.03 4.65 -1.59
N GLY A 8 7.17 4.33 -0.62
CA GLY A 8 6.38 3.09 -0.64
C GLY A 8 5.44 2.97 -1.85
N LEU A 9 4.90 4.10 -2.32
CA LEU A 9 4.05 4.15 -3.53
C LEU A 9 4.85 3.87 -4.80
N GLU A 10 5.99 4.54 -4.97
CA GLU A 10 6.90 4.35 -6.10
C GLU A 10 7.42 2.90 -6.16
N LEU A 11 7.72 2.30 -5.01
CA LEU A 11 8.10 0.89 -4.94
C LEU A 11 6.96 -0.04 -5.40
N ALA A 12 5.70 0.27 -5.05
CA ALA A 12 4.55 -0.51 -5.48
C ALA A 12 4.33 -0.43 -7.00
N GLU A 13 4.58 0.73 -7.61
CA GLU A 13 4.55 0.90 -9.07
C GLU A 13 5.63 0.05 -9.74
N VAL A 14 6.87 0.13 -9.27
CA VAL A 14 7.99 -0.69 -9.77
C VAL A 14 7.70 -2.19 -9.61
N ALA A 15 7.10 -2.60 -8.49
CA ALA A 15 6.70 -3.99 -8.25
C ALA A 15 5.65 -4.45 -9.27
N ARG A 16 4.69 -3.59 -9.63
CA ARG A 16 3.65 -3.90 -10.62
C ARG A 16 4.20 -4.06 -12.03
N GLU A 17 5.20 -3.24 -12.39
CA GLU A 17 5.87 -3.31 -13.68
C GLU A 17 6.75 -4.56 -13.81
N ARG A 18 7.54 -4.86 -12.76
CA ARG A 18 8.52 -5.95 -12.78
C ARG A 18 7.92 -7.31 -12.45
N CYS A 19 6.93 -7.34 -11.57
CA CYS A 19 6.28 -8.55 -11.06
C CYS A 19 4.75 -8.38 -11.07
N PRO A 20 4.07 -8.42 -12.24
CA PRO A 20 2.62 -8.17 -12.32
C PRO A 20 1.74 -9.14 -11.51
N TRP A 21 2.29 -10.30 -11.13
CA TRP A 21 1.63 -11.30 -10.28
C TRP A 21 1.77 -11.01 -8.77
N LEU A 22 2.67 -10.10 -8.39
CA LEU A 22 2.89 -9.75 -7.00
C LEU A 22 1.79 -8.80 -6.52
N ARG A 23 1.08 -9.23 -5.48
CA ARG A 23 -0.01 -8.47 -4.86
C ARG A 23 0.56 -7.55 -3.80
N VAL A 24 0.16 -6.30 -3.82
CA VAL A 24 0.71 -5.27 -2.93
C VAL A 24 -0.39 -4.75 -2.02
N ILE A 25 -0.11 -4.75 -0.71
CA ILE A 25 -0.91 -4.05 0.30
C ILE A 25 -0.08 -2.86 0.79
N LEU A 26 -0.61 -1.66 0.62
CA LEU A 26 0.04 -0.43 1.06
C LEU A 26 -0.31 -0.13 2.52
N THR A 27 0.66 0.37 3.27
CA THR A 27 0.43 0.79 4.66
C THR A 27 1.06 2.15 4.94
N SER A 28 0.30 3.07 5.54
CA SER A 28 0.81 4.40 5.92
C SER A 28 0.44 4.76 7.35
N GLY A 29 1.25 5.59 8.01
CA GLY A 29 0.98 6.18 9.31
C GLY A 29 0.47 7.62 9.18
N CYS A 30 -0.07 8.16 10.27
CA CYS A 30 -0.83 9.42 10.36
C CYS A 30 -0.11 10.72 9.92
N SER A 31 1.12 10.68 9.40
CA SER A 31 1.81 11.86 8.84
C SER A 31 1.62 12.01 7.33
N ASP A 32 1.07 11.00 6.66
CA ASP A 32 0.92 10.93 5.21
C ASP A 32 -0.57 10.96 4.85
N SER A 33 -1.19 12.12 5.09
CA SER A 33 -2.65 12.32 5.04
C SER A 33 -3.26 12.30 3.64
N ASP A 34 -2.44 12.26 2.57
CA ASP A 34 -2.86 12.38 1.17
C ASP A 34 -2.81 11.05 0.37
N LEU A 35 -2.31 9.97 0.97
CA LEU A 35 -2.21 8.67 0.28
C LEU A 35 -3.56 8.05 -0.15
N PRO A 36 -4.63 8.08 0.68
CA PRO A 36 -5.90 7.44 0.31
C PRO A 36 -6.54 8.04 -0.95
N ALA A 37 -6.38 9.36 -1.15
CA ALA A 37 -6.93 10.08 -2.29
C ALA A 37 -6.22 9.71 -3.61
N LYS A 38 -4.89 9.51 -3.57
CA LYS A 38 -4.10 9.11 -4.75
C LYS A 38 -4.36 7.67 -5.19
N LEU A 39 -4.64 6.77 -4.24
CA LEU A 39 -4.89 5.34 -4.53
C LEU A 39 -6.25 5.09 -5.20
N SER A 40 -7.21 6.00 -5.04
CA SER A 40 -8.55 5.85 -5.63
C SER A 40 -8.57 6.03 -7.15
N GLN A 41 -7.48 6.52 -7.76
CA GLN A 41 -7.42 6.80 -9.20
C GLN A 41 -6.82 5.67 -10.06
N GLY A 42 -6.31 4.59 -9.46
CA GLY A 42 -5.73 3.48 -10.22
C GLY A 42 -5.82 2.16 -9.47
N LYS A 43 -6.47 1.16 -10.10
CA LYS A 43 -6.55 -0.27 -9.70
C LYS A 43 -6.35 -0.54 -8.20
N ALA A 44 -7.44 -0.38 -7.43
CA ALA A 44 -7.71 -0.91 -6.08
C ALA A 44 -6.53 -1.57 -5.34
N ASP A 45 -5.49 -0.80 -5.03
CA ASP A 45 -4.47 -1.29 -4.10
C ASP A 45 -5.11 -1.33 -2.71
N THR A 46 -5.00 -2.48 -2.04
CA THR A 46 -5.54 -2.61 -0.69
C THR A 46 -4.67 -1.80 0.25
N PHE A 47 -5.28 -0.87 0.99
CA PHE A 47 -4.57 0.02 1.90
C PHE A 47 -4.96 -0.25 3.36
N VAL A 48 -3.97 -0.31 4.25
CA VAL A 48 -4.17 -0.50 5.69
C VAL A 48 -3.46 0.61 6.47
N LEU A 49 -4.21 1.39 7.23
CA LEU A 49 -3.68 2.46 8.06
C LEU A 49 -2.93 1.89 9.28
N LYS A 50 -1.78 2.48 9.60
CA LYS A 50 -1.03 2.20 10.83
C LYS A 50 -1.52 3.12 11.98
N PRO A 51 -1.57 2.63 13.23
CA PRO A 51 -1.30 1.24 13.63
C PRO A 51 -2.46 0.32 13.23
N TYR A 52 -2.13 -0.88 12.76
CA TYR A 52 -3.12 -1.89 12.38
C TYR A 52 -3.13 -3.07 13.34
N SER A 53 -4.29 -3.68 13.47
CA SER A 53 -4.50 -4.95 14.16
C SER A 53 -4.35 -6.14 13.21
N LEU A 54 -4.28 -7.35 13.78
CA LEU A 54 -4.29 -8.59 13.01
C LEU A 54 -5.61 -8.78 12.23
N ALA A 55 -6.72 -8.24 12.75
CA ALA A 55 -8.01 -8.24 12.07
C ALA A 55 -8.02 -7.31 10.84
N ASP A 56 -7.35 -6.16 10.92
CA ASP A 56 -7.20 -5.25 9.77
C ASP A 56 -6.43 -5.92 8.63
N LEU A 57 -5.33 -6.59 8.96
CA LEU A 57 -4.57 -7.36 7.98
C LEU A 57 -5.38 -8.52 7.41
N SER A 58 -6.11 -9.26 8.25
CA SER A 58 -6.94 -10.38 7.78
C SER A 58 -7.98 -9.93 6.76
N ARG A 59 -8.61 -8.77 6.97
CA ARG A 59 -9.52 -8.16 6.01
C ARG A 59 -8.82 -7.77 4.71
N ALA A 60 -7.64 -7.17 4.80
CA ALA A 60 -6.86 -6.78 3.65
C ALA A 60 -6.41 -7.97 2.79
N PHE A 61 -6.04 -9.09 3.42
CA PHE A 61 -5.70 -10.32 2.70
C PHE A 61 -6.91 -10.97 2.03
N ALA A 62 -8.12 -10.80 2.56
CA ALA A 62 -9.33 -11.35 1.96
C ALA A 62 -9.80 -10.58 0.70
N THR A 63 -9.40 -9.31 0.56
CA THR A 63 -9.73 -8.48 -0.62
C THR A 63 -8.72 -8.61 -1.75
N ILE A 64 -7.59 -9.26 -1.47
CA ILE A 64 -6.64 -9.67 -2.48
C ILE A 64 -6.85 -11.16 -2.75
#